data_AF-A0AAU5XN70-F1
#
_entry.id   AF-A0AAU5XN70-F1
#
_cell.length_a   1.000
_cell.length_b   1.000
_cell.length_c   1.000
_cell.angle_alpha   90.00
_cell.angle_beta   90.00
_cell.angle_gamma   90.00
#
_symmetry.space_group_name_H-M   'P 1'
#
loop_
_entity.id
_entity.type
_entity.pdbx_description
1 polymer ?
#
loop_
_entity_poly.entity_id
_entity_poly.type
_entity_poly.pdbx_seq_one_letter_code
_entity_poly.pdbx_strand_id
1 'polypeptide(L)'
;MVERVRPRDYNDVRHVGHYFCKGVLVVMDLTAMADDEARQLVDFAAGLICARGGDMERLSPKVFMLVPSEPATPSTTTGIIKRLRPRDYNEVLYVGHYFREGVPVVMDLTALTDDEARQLVDFAAGLICARGGDMERLSPKVFMLVPSGLARPSTAGDGAEEAAPEFT
;
A
#
# COMPACT_ATOMS: atom_id res chain seq x y z
N MET A 1 14.72 1.04 -17.80
CA MET A 1 15.48 2.01 -17.00
C MET A 1 15.35 1.60 -15.55
N VAL A 2 16.45 1.52 -14.81
CA VAL A 2 16.47 1.15 -13.39
C VAL A 2 16.81 2.39 -12.58
N GLU A 3 16.02 2.68 -11.54
CA GLU A 3 16.32 3.75 -10.61
C GLU A 3 16.67 3.22 -9.23
N ARG A 4 17.71 3.82 -8.62
CA ARG A 4 18.13 3.44 -7.28
C ARG A 4 17.68 4.51 -6.28
N VAL A 5 16.77 4.13 -5.41
CA VAL A 5 16.28 4.98 -4.33
C VAL A 5 17.00 4.57 -3.04
N ARG A 6 17.54 5.54 -2.31
CA ARG A 6 18.15 5.34 -0.99
C ARG A 6 17.37 6.12 0.07
N PRO A 7 16.24 5.56 0.56
CA PRO A 7 15.45 6.20 1.60
C PRO A 7 16.29 6.43 2.85
N ARG A 8 16.11 7.57 3.49
CA ARG A 8 16.72 7.88 4.80
C ARG A 8 15.71 7.73 5.93
N ASP A 9 14.45 7.96 5.63
CA ASP A 9 13.33 7.86 6.56
C ASP A 9 12.06 7.40 5.83
N TYR A 10 10.99 7.18 6.58
CA TYR A 10 9.72 6.71 6.03
C TYR A 10 9.05 7.73 5.08
N ASN A 11 9.38 9.02 5.09
CA ASN A 11 8.76 9.99 4.18
C ASN A 11 9.17 9.74 2.72
N ASP A 12 10.31 9.10 2.48
CA ASP A 12 10.80 8.73 1.16
C ASP A 12 9.98 7.61 0.50
N VAL A 13 9.09 6.96 1.24
CA VAL A 13 8.21 5.89 0.76
C VAL A 13 7.36 6.31 -0.45
N ARG A 14 6.97 7.59 -0.51
CA ARG A 14 6.23 8.17 -1.64
C ARG A 14 7.04 8.21 -2.92
N HIS A 15 8.35 8.47 -2.83
CA HIS A 15 9.24 8.45 -3.99
C HIS A 15 9.35 7.04 -4.57
N VAL A 16 9.49 6.03 -3.71
CA VAL A 16 9.52 4.62 -4.12
C VAL A 16 8.21 4.24 -4.84
N GLY A 17 7.06 4.59 -4.24
CA GLY A 17 5.75 4.38 -4.85
C GLY A 17 5.60 5.06 -6.21
N HIS A 18 6.03 6.31 -6.34
CA HIS A 18 5.95 7.08 -7.59
C HIS A 18 6.72 6.41 -8.73
N TYR A 19 7.98 6.03 -8.51
CA TYR A 19 8.78 5.37 -9.55
C TYR A 19 8.21 4.00 -9.94
N PHE A 20 7.79 3.22 -8.95
CA PHE A 20 7.18 1.91 -9.19
C PHE A 20 5.87 2.04 -10.00
N CYS A 21 5.02 3.02 -9.66
CA CYS A 21 3.79 3.29 -10.38
C CYS A 21 4.00 3.78 -11.81
N LYS A 22 5.15 4.41 -12.11
CA LYS A 22 5.58 4.76 -13.47
C LYS A 22 6.10 3.57 -14.29
N GLY A 23 6.16 2.37 -13.72
CA GLY A 23 6.71 1.20 -14.40
C GLY A 23 8.24 1.20 -14.46
N VAL A 24 8.91 1.98 -13.59
CA VAL A 24 10.36 1.99 -13.48
C VAL A 24 10.79 0.93 -12.48
N LEU A 25 11.81 0.13 -12.83
CA LEU A 25 12.41 -0.83 -11.91
C LEU A 25 13.12 -0.05 -10.80
N VAL A 26 12.79 -0.32 -9.54
CA VAL A 26 13.33 0.43 -8.39
C VAL A 26 14.24 -0.46 -7.56
N VAL A 27 15.50 -0.07 -7.39
CA VAL A 27 16.41 -0.65 -6.41
C VAL A 27 16.37 0.19 -5.15
N MET A 28 15.78 -0.38 -4.10
CA MET A 28 15.55 0.24 -2.81
C MET A 28 16.67 -0.17 -1.84
N ASP A 29 17.48 0.79 -1.42
CA ASP A 29 18.60 0.57 -0.50
C ASP A 29 18.33 1.25 0.84
N LEU A 30 18.03 0.42 1.84
CA LEU A 30 17.64 0.77 3.20
C LEU A 30 18.84 0.73 4.16
N THR A 31 20.08 0.60 3.66
CA THR A 31 21.26 0.47 4.53
C THR A 31 21.47 1.65 5.46
N ALA A 32 20.97 2.82 5.09
CA ALA A 32 21.01 4.04 5.89
C ALA A 32 19.88 4.15 6.94
N MET A 33 18.90 3.23 6.94
CA MET A 33 17.73 3.28 7.80
C MET A 33 17.86 2.39 9.04
N ALA A 34 17.14 2.77 10.10
CA ALA A 34 16.89 1.92 11.25
C ALA A 34 16.08 0.68 10.84
N ASP A 35 16.27 -0.45 11.54
CA ASP A 35 15.65 -1.71 11.16
C ASP A 35 14.12 -1.67 11.18
N ASP A 36 13.54 -0.95 12.14
CA ASP A 36 12.09 -0.83 12.26
C ASP A 36 11.48 -0.01 11.11
N GLU A 37 12.13 1.08 10.70
CA GLU A 37 11.68 1.89 9.55
C GLU A 37 11.92 1.17 8.23
N ALA A 38 13.03 0.44 8.11
CA ALA A 38 13.32 -0.39 6.95
C ALA A 38 12.25 -1.47 6.75
N ARG A 39 11.79 -2.13 7.83
CA ARG A 39 10.68 -3.08 7.76
C ARG A 39 9.40 -2.41 7.24
N GLN A 40 9.01 -1.28 7.82
CA GLN A 40 7.81 -0.54 7.38
C GLN A 40 7.86 -0.18 5.89
N LEU A 41 9.02 0.23 5.39
CA LEU A 41 9.19 0.57 3.98
C LEU A 41 9.13 -0.67 3.07
N VAL A 42 9.66 -1.81 3.53
CA VAL A 42 9.50 -3.11 2.84
C VAL A 42 8.04 -3.54 2.81
N ASP A 43 7.29 -3.38 3.91
CA ASP A 43 5.86 -3.70 3.97
C ASP A 43 5.05 -2.85 2.99
N PHE A 44 5.31 -1.54 2.98
CA PHE A 44 4.73 -0.66 1.98
C PHE A 44 5.05 -1.10 0.54
N ALA A 45 6.31 -1.45 0.27
CA ALA A 45 6.72 -1.90 -1.05
C ALA A 45 6.06 -3.24 -1.43
N ALA A 46 5.86 -4.14 -0.48
CA ALA A 46 5.11 -5.37 -0.67
C ALA A 46 3.64 -5.08 -0.99
N GLY A 47 3.06 -4.05 -0.37
CA GLY A 47 1.74 -3.53 -0.70
C GLY A 47 1.65 -3.04 -2.14
N LEU A 48 2.61 -2.22 -2.60
CA LEU A 48 2.66 -1.74 -4.00
C LEU A 48 2.68 -2.90 -5.00
N ILE A 49 3.56 -3.87 -4.75
CA ILE A 49 3.77 -5.05 -5.57
C ILE A 49 2.52 -5.91 -5.60
N CYS A 50 1.91 -6.15 -4.46
CA CYS A 50 0.66 -6.88 -4.37
C CYS A 50 -0.43 -6.20 -5.20
N ALA A 51 -0.57 -4.88 -5.10
CA ALA A 51 -1.60 -4.11 -5.79
C ALA A 51 -1.48 -4.14 -7.32
N ARG A 52 -0.27 -3.98 -7.87
CA ARG A 52 -0.02 -3.94 -9.33
C ARG A 52 0.34 -5.29 -9.93
N GLY A 53 0.74 -6.28 -9.13
CA GLY A 53 1.16 -7.60 -9.59
C GLY A 53 2.64 -7.69 -10.00
N GLY A 54 3.53 -6.99 -9.28
CA GLY A 54 4.98 -7.02 -9.52
C GLY A 54 5.71 -8.16 -8.81
N ASP A 55 7.04 -8.12 -8.87
CA ASP A 55 7.93 -8.99 -8.09
C ASP A 55 8.84 -8.16 -7.17
N MET A 56 9.13 -8.70 -5.98
CA MET A 56 10.15 -8.18 -5.07
C MET A 56 11.29 -9.18 -4.98
N GLU A 57 12.50 -8.76 -5.31
CA GLU A 57 13.69 -9.58 -5.13
C GLU A 57 14.60 -8.98 -4.05
N ARG A 58 14.93 -9.77 -3.03
CA ARG A 58 15.85 -9.34 -1.98
C ARG A 58 17.29 -9.61 -2.39
N LEU A 59 17.99 -8.56 -2.80
CA LEU A 59 19.42 -8.63 -3.17
C LEU A 59 20.32 -8.70 -1.93
N SER A 60 19.93 -8.07 -0.83
CA SER A 60 20.65 -8.05 0.45
C SER A 60 19.68 -7.80 1.61
N PRO A 61 20.07 -7.99 2.88
CA PRO A 61 19.15 -7.81 4.03
C PRO A 61 18.43 -6.46 4.07
N LYS A 62 19.11 -5.40 3.58
CA LYS A 62 18.57 -4.03 3.48
C LYS A 62 18.49 -3.52 2.04
N VAL A 63 18.64 -4.37 1.03
CA VAL A 63 18.57 -3.94 -0.38
C VAL A 63 17.60 -4.82 -1.15
N PHE A 64 16.57 -4.21 -1.70
CA PHE A 64 15.46 -4.86 -2.37
C PHE A 64 15.30 -4.29 -3.78
N MET A 65 15.01 -5.15 -4.74
CA MET A 65 14.68 -4.78 -6.11
C MET A 65 13.17 -4.96 -6.30
N LEU A 66 12.52 -3.91 -6.76
CA LEU A 66 11.08 -3.87 -7.05
C LEU A 66 10.92 -3.88 -8.56
N VAL A 67 10.35 -4.96 -9.08
CA VAL A 67 10.07 -5.13 -10.51
C VAL A 67 8.59 -4.85 -10.73
N PRO A 68 8.23 -3.72 -11.37
CA PRO A 68 6.85 -3.43 -11.68
C PRO A 68 6.37 -4.36 -12.79
N SER A 69 5.14 -4.86 -12.66
CA SER A 69 4.43 -5.55 -13.73
C SER A 69 3.26 -4.70 -14.23
N GLU A 70 2.71 -5.08 -15.37
CA GLU A 70 1.58 -4.36 -15.97
C GLU A 70 0.37 -4.38 -15.02
N PRO A 71 -0.29 -3.23 -14.80
CA PRO A 71 -1.41 -3.15 -13.88
C PRO A 71 -2.58 -3.97 -14.40
N ALA A 72 -2.90 -5.07 -13.71
CA ALA A 72 -4.09 -5.85 -14.01
C ALA A 72 -5.36 -4.99 -13.76
N THR A 73 -6.21 -4.86 -14.78
CA THR A 73 -7.48 -4.13 -14.70
C THR A 73 -8.38 -4.69 -13.58
N PRO A 74 -8.86 -3.88 -12.62
CA PRO A 74 -9.82 -4.35 -11.62
C PRO A 74 -11.13 -4.80 -12.25
N SER A 75 -11.64 -5.94 -11.79
CA SER A 75 -13.06 -6.28 -11.93
C SER A 75 -13.80 -5.70 -10.73
N THR A 76 -14.36 -4.49 -10.84
CA THR A 76 -15.06 -3.84 -9.72
C THR A 76 -16.33 -4.61 -9.35
N THR A 77 -16.33 -5.28 -8.20
CA THR A 77 -17.53 -5.92 -7.63
C THR A 77 -18.21 -4.96 -6.65
N THR A 78 -19.17 -4.17 -7.14
CA THR A 78 -19.92 -3.20 -6.34
C THR A 78 -20.95 -3.90 -5.43
N GLY A 79 -20.84 -3.73 -4.10
CA GLY A 79 -21.95 -3.98 -3.16
C GLY A 79 -21.64 -4.81 -1.91
N ILE A 80 -20.45 -5.39 -1.78
CA ILE A 80 -20.09 -6.23 -0.62
C ILE A 80 -18.92 -5.57 0.14
N ILE A 81 -19.09 -5.30 1.43
CA ILE A 81 -17.99 -4.87 2.31
C ILE A 81 -17.47 -6.10 3.05
N LYS A 82 -16.19 -6.40 2.92
CA LYS A 82 -15.55 -7.52 3.62
C LYS A 82 -14.93 -7.02 4.93
N ARG A 83 -15.32 -7.62 6.05
CA ARG A 83 -14.62 -7.42 7.33
C ARG A 83 -13.62 -8.54 7.54
N LEU A 84 -12.35 -8.18 7.71
CA LEU A 84 -11.26 -9.10 8.01
C LEU A 84 -10.74 -8.80 9.41
N ARG A 85 -10.45 -9.83 10.17
CA ARG A 85 -9.83 -9.74 11.50
C ARG A 85 -8.51 -10.52 11.49
N PRO A 86 -7.44 -9.95 10.90
CA PRO A 86 -6.13 -10.57 10.90
C PRO A 86 -5.69 -10.91 12.33
N ARG A 87 -5.27 -12.16 12.54
CA ARG A 87 -4.66 -12.60 13.80
C ARG A 87 -3.15 -12.57 13.75
N ASP A 88 -2.59 -12.54 12.55
CA ASP A 88 -1.17 -12.50 12.29
C ASP A 88 -0.89 -11.80 10.95
N TYR A 89 0.36 -11.41 10.74
CA TYR A 89 0.79 -10.67 9.55
C TYR A 89 0.62 -11.49 8.26
N ASN A 90 0.55 -12.83 8.29
CA ASN A 90 0.42 -13.61 7.05
C ASN A 90 -0.93 -13.39 6.34
N GLU A 91 -1.95 -12.91 7.07
CA GLU A 91 -3.26 -12.57 6.51
C GLU A 91 -3.23 -11.28 5.66
N VAL A 92 -2.12 -10.55 5.64
CA VAL A 92 -1.95 -9.32 4.86
C VAL A 92 -2.16 -9.52 3.35
N LEU A 93 -1.75 -10.68 2.83
CA LEU A 93 -1.98 -11.06 1.43
C LEU A 93 -3.47 -11.25 1.13
N TYR A 94 -4.23 -11.73 2.11
CA TYR A 94 -5.67 -11.93 1.99
C TYR A 94 -6.41 -10.59 1.94
N VAL A 95 -5.97 -9.61 2.74
CA VAL A 95 -6.45 -8.22 2.65
C VAL A 95 -6.20 -7.66 1.24
N GLY A 96 -4.97 -7.79 0.74
CA GLY A 96 -4.59 -7.30 -0.59
C GLY A 96 -5.40 -7.94 -1.71
N HIS A 97 -5.72 -9.23 -1.60
CA HIS A 97 -6.56 -9.95 -2.56
C HIS A 97 -7.93 -9.29 -2.72
N TYR A 98 -8.70 -9.12 -1.64
CA TYR A 98 -10.03 -8.48 -1.71
C TYR A 98 -9.97 -7.04 -2.18
N PHE A 99 -8.97 -6.29 -1.73
CA PHE A 99 -8.77 -4.91 -2.17
C PHE A 99 -8.54 -4.84 -3.69
N ARG A 100 -7.75 -5.76 -4.26
CA ARG A 100 -7.52 -5.86 -5.71
C ARG A 100 -8.76 -6.27 -6.50
N GLU A 101 -9.65 -7.05 -5.90
CA GLU A 101 -10.97 -7.39 -6.46
C GLU A 101 -11.97 -6.21 -6.41
N GLY A 102 -11.57 -5.05 -5.89
CA GLY A 102 -12.43 -3.88 -5.80
C GLY A 102 -13.47 -3.99 -4.68
N VAL A 103 -13.24 -4.86 -3.69
CA VAL A 103 -14.10 -5.03 -2.52
C VAL A 103 -13.59 -4.11 -1.39
N PRO A 104 -14.42 -3.24 -0.80
CA PRO A 104 -14.04 -2.49 0.39
C PRO A 104 -13.74 -3.42 1.57
N VAL A 105 -12.61 -3.21 2.25
CA VAL A 105 -12.12 -4.08 3.32
C VAL A 105 -12.05 -3.31 4.64
N VAL A 106 -12.72 -3.79 5.67
CA VAL A 106 -12.50 -3.31 7.06
C VAL A 106 -11.54 -4.28 7.74
N MET A 107 -10.39 -3.77 8.16
CA MET A 107 -9.35 -4.50 8.89
C MET A 107 -9.44 -4.19 10.38
N ASP A 108 -9.72 -5.22 11.17
CA ASP A 108 -9.68 -5.15 12.63
C ASP A 108 -8.34 -5.75 13.13
N LEU A 109 -7.45 -4.87 13.56
CA LEU A 109 -6.10 -5.18 14.05
C LEU A 109 -6.07 -5.30 15.58
N THR A 110 -7.22 -5.39 16.26
CA THR A 110 -7.27 -5.46 17.73
C THR A 110 -6.58 -6.70 18.31
N ALA A 111 -6.50 -7.78 17.53
CA ALA A 111 -5.80 -9.01 17.89
C ALA A 111 -4.28 -8.95 17.70
N LEU A 112 -3.76 -7.92 17.01
CA LEU A 112 -2.35 -7.77 16.69
C LEU A 112 -1.61 -6.90 17.70
N THR A 113 -0.30 -7.15 17.81
CA THR A 113 0.63 -6.24 18.49
C THR A 113 0.74 -4.91 17.76
N ASP A 114 1.19 -3.87 18.45
CA ASP A 114 1.29 -2.53 17.84
C ASP A 114 2.29 -2.50 16.68
N ASP A 115 3.33 -3.33 16.72
CA ASP A 115 4.31 -3.46 15.65
C ASP A 115 3.74 -4.21 14.44
N GLU A 116 3.00 -5.29 14.64
CA GLU A 116 2.31 -6.00 13.54
C GLU A 116 1.20 -5.14 12.92
N ALA A 117 0.44 -4.42 13.75
CA ALA A 117 -0.59 -3.51 13.28
C ALA A 117 0.01 -2.40 12.40
N ARG A 118 1.17 -1.85 12.78
CA ARG A 118 1.88 -0.84 11.98
C ARG A 118 2.31 -1.42 10.63
N GLN A 119 2.95 -2.57 10.62
CA GLN A 119 3.38 -3.26 9.39
C GLN A 119 2.19 -3.55 8.44
N LEU A 120 1.04 -3.96 8.97
CA LEU A 120 -0.17 -4.22 8.18
C LEU A 120 -0.77 -2.93 7.59
N VAL A 121 -0.72 -1.83 8.35
CA VAL A 121 -1.13 -0.50 7.86
C VAL A 121 -0.17 -0.01 6.78
N ASP A 122 1.14 -0.21 6.92
CA ASP A 122 2.14 0.18 5.91
C ASP A 122 1.93 -0.58 4.60
N PHE A 123 1.71 -1.90 4.68
CA PHE A 123 1.31 -2.70 3.53
C PHE A 123 0.05 -2.16 2.87
N ALA A 124 -0.98 -1.84 3.66
CA ALA A 124 -2.23 -1.32 3.13
C ALA A 124 -2.07 0.08 2.51
N ALA A 125 -1.17 0.91 3.03
CA ALA A 125 -0.81 2.19 2.44
C ALA A 125 -0.14 2.00 1.08
N GLY A 126 0.71 0.97 0.96
CA GLY A 126 1.29 0.54 -0.33
C GLY A 126 0.23 0.11 -1.34
N LEU A 127 -0.74 -0.72 -0.93
CA LEU A 127 -1.85 -1.15 -1.79
C LEU A 127 -2.63 0.04 -2.37
N ILE A 128 -2.98 0.97 -1.48
CA ILE A 128 -3.78 2.15 -1.82
C ILE A 128 -2.98 3.11 -2.70
N CYS A 129 -1.70 3.34 -2.38
CA CYS A 129 -0.82 4.19 -3.19
C CYS A 129 -0.67 3.66 -4.61
N ALA A 130 -0.60 2.34 -4.79
CA ALA A 130 -0.44 1.71 -6.09
C ALA A 130 -1.70 1.73 -6.98
N ARG A 131 -2.91 1.67 -6.39
CA ARG A 131 -4.18 1.63 -7.15
C ARG A 131 -5.01 2.92 -7.08
N GLY A 132 -4.66 3.87 -6.21
CA GLY A 132 -5.38 5.14 -6.03
C GLY A 132 -6.63 5.02 -5.14
N GLY A 133 -6.62 4.17 -4.12
CA GLY A 133 -7.73 4.04 -3.15
C GLY A 133 -7.71 5.10 -2.04
N ASP A 134 -8.57 4.91 -1.04
CA ASP A 134 -8.59 5.69 0.20
C ASP A 134 -8.43 4.76 1.42
N MET A 135 -7.73 5.25 2.45
CA MET A 135 -7.65 4.59 3.77
C MET A 135 -8.33 5.48 4.82
N GLU A 136 -9.29 4.93 5.53
CA GLU A 136 -9.96 5.62 6.63
C GLU A 136 -9.72 4.89 7.95
N ARG A 137 -9.30 5.62 8.98
CA ARG A 137 -9.15 5.07 10.32
C ARG A 137 -10.46 5.22 11.09
N LEU A 138 -11.17 4.11 11.29
CA LEU A 138 -12.41 4.08 12.05
C LEU A 138 -12.16 4.07 13.57
N SER A 139 -11.13 3.35 14.02
CA SER A 139 -10.71 3.24 15.42
C SER A 139 -9.18 3.08 15.51
N PRO A 140 -8.55 3.17 16.70
CA PRO A 140 -7.09 3.07 16.84
C PRO A 140 -6.46 1.83 16.20
N LYS A 141 -7.18 0.69 16.25
CA LYS A 141 -6.78 -0.59 15.63
C LYS A 141 -7.76 -1.06 14.56
N VAL A 142 -8.64 -0.20 14.03
CA VAL A 142 -9.61 -0.59 12.99
C VAL A 142 -9.54 0.38 11.83
N PHE A 143 -9.24 -0.13 10.65
CA PHE A 143 -9.02 0.63 9.42
C PHE A 143 -9.95 0.14 8.32
N MET A 144 -10.39 1.05 7.45
CA MET A 144 -11.20 0.75 6.29
C MET A 144 -10.42 1.13 5.03
N LEU A 145 -10.32 0.18 4.11
CA LEU A 145 -9.69 0.33 2.80
C LEU A 145 -10.79 0.44 1.75
N VAL A 146 -10.75 1.51 0.99
CA VAL A 146 -11.70 1.79 -0.10
C VAL A 146 -10.92 1.72 -1.42
N PRO A 147 -11.23 0.77 -2.31
CA PRO A 147 -10.56 0.67 -3.60
C PRO A 147 -10.99 1.79 -4.55
N SER A 148 -10.09 2.15 -5.47
CA SER A 148 -10.36 3.15 -6.51
C SER A 148 -11.50 2.72 -7.44
N GLY A 149 -12.36 3.67 -7.81
CA GLY A 149 -13.52 3.43 -8.67
C GLY A 149 -14.84 3.19 -7.92
N LEU A 150 -14.81 3.02 -6.60
CA LEU A 150 -16.00 3.16 -5.78
C LEU A 150 -16.18 4.65 -5.46
N ALA A 151 -17.12 5.32 -6.12
CA ALA A 151 -17.54 6.64 -5.69
C ALA A 151 -17.90 6.54 -4.20
N ARG A 152 -17.22 7.31 -3.34
CA ARG A 152 -17.59 7.43 -1.92
C ARG A 152 -19.11 7.58 -1.87
N PRO A 153 -19.84 6.82 -1.04
CA PRO A 153 -21.27 7.06 -0.89
C PRO A 153 -21.41 8.54 -0.53
N SER A 154 -21.89 9.33 -1.49
CA SER A 154 -21.93 10.79 -1.39
C SER A 154 -22.86 11.13 -0.25
N THR A 155 -22.31 11.49 0.91
CA THR A 155 -22.97 12.50 1.73
C THR A 155 -22.80 13.80 0.96
N ALA A 156 -23.88 14.21 0.30
CA ALA A 156 -23.95 15.34 -0.61
C ALA A 156 -23.05 16.52 -0.18
N GLY A 157 -22.13 16.91 -1.07
CA GLY A 157 -21.14 17.94 -0.82
C GLY A 157 -20.08 17.97 -1.92
N ASP A 158 -20.51 18.47 -3.07
CA ASP A 158 -19.77 19.10 -4.18
C ASP A 158 -18.26 19.40 -4.00
N GLY A 159 -17.47 19.17 -5.06
CA GLY A 159 -16.12 19.73 -5.20
C GLY A 159 -15.16 18.87 -6.01
N ALA A 160 -14.85 19.31 -7.23
CA ALA A 160 -13.83 18.79 -8.12
C ALA A 160 -12.41 18.92 -7.53
N GLU A 161 -11.44 18.18 -8.09
CA GLU A 161 -10.22 18.72 -8.71
C GLU A 161 -9.07 17.68 -8.68
N GLU A 162 -8.57 17.35 -9.87
CA GLU A 162 -7.22 16.84 -10.07
C GLU A 162 -6.21 17.82 -9.48
N ALA A 163 -5.32 17.35 -8.59
CA ALA A 163 -4.08 18.08 -8.31
C ALA A 163 -2.97 17.11 -7.90
N ALA A 164 -2.07 16.84 -8.85
CA ALA A 164 -0.70 16.47 -8.53
C ALA A 164 -0.04 17.65 -7.77
N PRO A 165 0.72 17.42 -6.70
CA PRO A 165 1.36 18.52 -6.00
C PRO A 165 2.60 18.99 -6.78
N GLU A 166 2.53 20.22 -7.32
CA GLU A 166 3.71 21.02 -7.61
C GLU A 166 4.33 21.52 -6.29
N PHE A 167 5.60 21.19 -6.05
CA PHE A 167 6.39 21.76 -4.95
C PHE A 167 7.10 23.01 -5.47
N THR A 168 6.91 24.15 -4.80
CA THR A 168 7.78 25.33 -4.88
C THR A 168 8.54 25.47 -3.57
#